data_AF-A0A963RNA4-F1
#
_entry.id   AF-A0A963RNA4-F1
#
_cell.length_a   1.000
_cell.length_b   1.000
_cell.length_c   1.000
_cell.angle_alpha   90.00
_cell.angle_beta   90.00
_cell.angle_gamma   90.00
#
_symmetry.space_group_name_H-M   'P 1'
#
loop_
_entity.id
_entity.type
_entity.pdbx_description
1 polymer ?
#
loop_
_entity_poly.entity_id
_entity_poly.type
_entity_poly.pdbx_seq_one_letter_code
_entity_poly.pdbx_strand_id
1 'polypeptide(L)'
;MKHPVLVLLGLLAVAAAPASHAVEILRWERMPLAVPLKVGQERIVFIDRNVRVGVPAGVGERLRVQSAGGAVYLRASEPIEPTRLQLQDADTGALILLDIAAEPPKDGEAGLEPVRIVEGNSTPAHYGDQAGGADEAPARALDQAGTRATRRETPVPVALTRFAAQNLYAPLRTVEPLPGVMRVNLRRDLDLGTLMPTLPVRA
;
A
#
# COMPACT_ATOMS: atom_id res chain seq x y z
N MET A 1 -6.22 -53.67 3.32
CA MET A 1 -5.13 -52.82 3.87
C MET A 1 -5.00 -51.44 3.21
N LYS A 2 -5.64 -51.13 2.06
CA LYS A 2 -5.49 -49.84 1.36
C LYS A 2 -6.39 -48.70 1.89
N HIS A 3 -7.58 -49.03 2.40
CA HIS A 3 -8.51 -48.06 3.00
C HIS A 3 -8.02 -47.39 4.30
N PRO A 4 -7.39 -48.07 5.28
CA PRO A 4 -6.91 -47.40 6.49
C PRO A 4 -5.78 -46.42 6.20
N VAL A 5 -4.94 -46.68 5.18
CA VAL A 5 -3.87 -45.77 4.77
C VAL A 5 -4.44 -44.51 4.14
N LEU A 6 -5.47 -44.63 3.29
CA LEU A 6 -6.17 -43.48 2.71
C LEU A 6 -6.89 -42.64 3.77
N VAL A 7 -7.50 -43.28 4.77
CA VAL A 7 -8.14 -42.58 5.90
C VAL A 7 -7.10 -41.89 6.78
N LEU A 8 -5.97 -42.55 7.07
CA LEU A 8 -4.88 -41.96 7.84
C LEU A 8 -4.22 -40.78 7.11
N LEU A 9 -4.03 -40.91 5.79
CA LEU A 9 -3.48 -39.84 4.96
C LEU A 9 -4.45 -38.66 4.85
N GLY A 10 -5.76 -38.92 4.78
CA GLY A 10 -6.79 -37.89 4.86
C GLY A 10 -6.81 -37.16 6.20
N LEU A 11 -6.68 -37.89 7.31
CA LEU A 11 -6.62 -37.31 8.66
C LEU A 11 -5.35 -36.45 8.84
N LEU A 12 -4.21 -36.91 8.32
CA LEU A 12 -2.95 -36.17 8.35
C LEU A 12 -3.01 -34.88 7.52
N ALA A 13 -3.69 -34.90 6.37
CA ALA A 13 -3.88 -33.72 5.53
C ALA A 13 -4.76 -32.64 6.20
N VAL A 14 -5.79 -33.03 6.96
CA VAL A 14 -6.62 -32.08 7.72
C VAL A 14 -5.87 -31.50 8.91
N ALA A 15 -5.04 -32.29 9.59
CA ALA A 15 -4.22 -31.82 10.71
C ALA A 15 -3.09 -30.87 10.28
N ALA A 16 -2.67 -30.91 9.02
CA ALA A 16 -1.63 -30.05 8.46
C ALA A 16 -2.15 -28.74 7.84
N ALA A 17 -3.45 -28.46 7.94
CA ALA A 17 -4.00 -27.22 7.41
C ALA A 17 -3.41 -26.00 8.17
N PRO A 18 -2.78 -25.04 7.47
CA PRO A 18 -2.22 -23.87 8.12
C PRO A 18 -3.34 -23.02 8.72
N ALA A 19 -3.13 -22.50 9.93
CA ALA A 19 -4.00 -21.49 10.50
C ALA A 19 -3.96 -20.23 9.61
N SER A 20 -5.09 -19.93 8.97
CA SER A 20 -5.24 -18.73 8.15
C SER A 20 -5.40 -17.52 9.08
N HIS A 21 -4.38 -16.66 9.14
CA HIS A 21 -4.54 -15.32 9.71
C HIS A 21 -5.01 -14.38 8.61
N ALA A 22 -6.21 -13.81 8.76
CA ALA A 22 -6.71 -12.81 7.83
C ALA A 22 -6.20 -11.43 8.27
N VAL A 23 -5.78 -10.59 7.33
CA VAL A 23 -5.49 -9.18 7.62
C VAL A 23 -6.60 -8.34 7.01
N GLU A 24 -7.27 -7.52 7.82
CA GLU A 24 -8.32 -6.63 7.35
C GLU A 24 -7.69 -5.44 6.63
N ILE A 25 -8.03 -5.21 5.37
CA ILE A 25 -7.49 -4.09 4.58
C ILE A 25 -8.48 -2.93 4.61
N LEU A 26 -8.10 -1.86 5.30
CA LEU A 26 -8.84 -0.59 5.29
C LEU A 26 -8.18 0.38 4.32
N ARG A 27 -8.98 1.02 3.46
CA ARG A 27 -8.50 2.01 2.51
C ARG A 27 -8.71 3.41 3.05
N TRP A 28 -7.64 4.16 3.22
CA TRP A 28 -7.72 5.54 3.70
C TRP A 28 -7.87 6.53 2.55
N GLU A 29 -9.09 7.02 2.34
CA GLU A 29 -9.43 8.02 1.32
C GLU A 29 -9.64 9.41 1.95
N ARG A 30 -8.86 9.74 2.99
CA ARG A 30 -9.04 10.95 3.83
C ARG A 30 -10.34 10.98 4.64
N MET A 31 -11.04 9.85 4.75
CA MET A 31 -12.16 9.64 5.67
C MET A 31 -11.68 9.01 6.99
N PRO A 32 -12.37 9.24 8.12
CA PRO A 32 -12.11 8.52 9.35
C PRO A 32 -12.30 7.01 9.19
N LEU A 33 -11.36 6.22 9.70
CA LEU A 33 -11.41 4.77 9.63
C LEU A 33 -11.88 4.18 10.95
N ALA A 34 -12.91 3.35 10.90
CA ALA A 34 -13.40 2.63 12.06
C ALA A 34 -12.47 1.44 12.38
N VAL A 35 -11.96 1.38 13.61
CA VAL A 35 -11.14 0.27 14.10
C VAL A 35 -11.74 -0.23 15.42
N PRO A 36 -12.64 -1.23 15.37
CA PRO A 36 -13.19 -1.83 16.58
C PRO A 36 -12.09 -2.56 17.37
N LEU A 37 -12.23 -2.57 18.69
CA LEU A 37 -11.33 -3.21 19.64
C LEU A 37 -12.13 -4.13 20.56
N LYS A 38 -11.46 -5.14 21.12
CA LYS A 38 -12.01 -5.95 22.22
C LYS A 38 -11.25 -5.63 23.50
N VAL A 39 -11.99 -5.49 24.60
CA VAL A 39 -11.39 -5.25 25.91
C VAL A 39 -10.45 -6.40 26.26
N GLY A 40 -9.23 -6.07 26.69
CA GLY A 40 -8.17 -7.01 27.05
C GLY A 40 -7.34 -7.53 25.89
N GLN A 41 -7.79 -7.37 24.64
CA GLN A 41 -7.10 -7.83 23.43
C GLN A 41 -6.27 -6.71 22.80
N GLU A 42 -5.08 -7.04 22.33
CA GLU A 42 -4.26 -6.14 21.50
C GLU A 42 -4.62 -6.30 20.02
N ARG A 43 -4.83 -5.18 19.34
CA ARG A 43 -5.06 -5.10 17.89
C ARG A 43 -3.97 -4.27 17.24
N ILE A 44 -3.39 -4.82 16.18
CA ILE A 44 -2.28 -4.20 15.44
C ILE A 44 -2.85 -3.52 14.19
N VAL A 45 -2.45 -2.26 13.97
CA VAL A 45 -2.79 -1.47 12.79
C VAL A 45 -1.52 -1.16 12.02
N PHE A 46 -1.32 -1.79 10.87
CA PHE A 46 -0.22 -1.52 9.95
C PHE A 46 -0.53 -0.29 9.11
N ILE A 47 0.37 0.70 9.12
CA ILE A 47 0.23 1.96 8.38
C ILE A 47 1.37 2.13 7.38
N ASP A 48 2.42 1.29 7.51
CA ASP A 48 3.65 1.32 6.71
C ASP A 48 4.36 2.69 6.77
N ARG A 49 4.07 3.49 7.80
CA ARG A 49 4.58 4.86 8.04
C ARG A 49 4.80 5.09 9.53
N ASN A 50 5.81 5.88 9.89
CA ASN A 50 6.02 6.28 11.28
C ASN A 50 5.02 7.37 11.65
N VAL A 51 4.26 7.15 12.73
CA VAL A 51 3.19 8.07 13.14
C VAL A 51 3.31 8.45 14.61
N ARG A 52 2.87 9.67 14.93
CA ARG A 52 2.64 10.14 16.29
C ARG A 52 1.16 9.99 16.58
N VAL A 53 0.81 9.36 17.71
CA VAL A 53 -0.59 9.13 18.07
C VAL A 53 -1.04 10.15 19.10
N GLY A 54 -2.04 10.95 18.75
CA GLY A 54 -2.78 11.82 19.65
C GLY A 54 -3.97 11.08 20.25
N VAL A 55 -3.95 10.88 21.57
CA VAL A 55 -5.00 10.20 22.33
C VAL A 55 -5.82 11.24 23.11
N PRO A 56 -7.15 11.29 22.97
CA PRO A 56 -7.99 12.18 23.77
C PRO A 56 -7.91 11.88 25.27
N ALA A 57 -7.93 12.91 26.11
CA ALA A 57 -7.77 12.79 27.57
C ALA A 57 -8.78 11.82 28.22
N GLY A 58 -9.99 11.70 27.67
CA GLY A 58 -11.02 10.82 28.20
C GLY A 58 -10.71 9.32 28.10
N VAL A 59 -9.81 8.89 27.20
CA VAL A 59 -9.50 7.47 26.94
C VAL A 59 -8.06 7.08 27.26
N GLY A 60 -7.18 8.03 27.60
CA GLY A 60 -5.74 7.79 27.79
C GLY A 60 -5.40 6.69 28.80
N GLU A 61 -6.06 6.65 29.95
CA GLU A 61 -5.82 5.62 30.99
C GLU A 61 -6.42 4.25 30.61
N ARG A 62 -7.42 4.23 29.72
CA ARG A 62 -8.17 3.03 29.32
C ARG A 62 -7.63 2.40 28.05
N LEU A 63 -6.80 3.11 27.29
CA LEU A 63 -6.24 2.70 26.02
C LEU A 63 -4.71 2.76 26.05
N ARG A 64 -4.08 1.59 26.02
CA ARG A 64 -2.64 1.51 25.81
C ARG A 64 -2.35 1.61 24.32
N VAL A 65 -1.54 2.61 23.95
CA VAL A 65 -1.11 2.88 22.58
C VAL A 65 0.40 2.78 22.49
N GLN A 66 0.91 2.05 21.50
CA GLN A 66 2.33 2.05 21.16
C GLN A 66 2.49 2.17 19.64
N SER A 67 3.40 3.04 19.17
CA SER A 67 3.77 3.11 17.76
C SER A 67 5.21 2.67 17.59
N ALA A 68 5.43 1.70 16.69
CA ALA A 68 6.76 1.18 16.38
C ALA A 68 6.79 0.58 14.98
N GLY A 69 7.85 0.88 14.21
CA GLY A 69 8.17 0.19 12.95
C GLY A 69 7.06 0.26 11.90
N GLY A 70 6.33 1.37 11.79
CA GLY A 70 5.23 1.51 10.83
C GLY A 70 3.89 0.87 11.25
N ALA A 71 3.80 0.39 12.50
CA ALA A 71 2.58 -0.18 13.07
C ALA A 71 2.16 0.57 14.36
N VAL A 72 0.86 0.51 14.65
CA VAL A 72 0.26 1.02 15.88
C VAL A 72 -0.43 -0.14 16.62
N TYR A 73 -0.01 -0.36 17.85
CA TYR A 73 -0.54 -1.37 18.76
C TYR A 73 -1.55 -0.70 19.67
N LEU A 74 -2.80 -1.17 19.62
CA LEU A 74 -3.92 -0.65 20.39
C LEU A 74 -4.45 -1.74 21.32
N ARG A 75 -4.49 -1.46 22.62
CA ARG A 75 -5.11 -2.37 23.61
C ARG A 75 -6.00 -1.58 24.54
N ALA A 76 -7.29 -1.91 24.54
CA ALA A 76 -8.26 -1.34 25.48
C ALA A 76 -8.28 -2.18 26.76
N SER A 77 -8.15 -1.54 27.92
CA SER A 77 -8.28 -2.18 29.24
C SER A 77 -9.72 -2.19 29.75
N GLU A 78 -10.54 -1.25 29.27
CA GLU A 78 -11.94 -1.06 29.65
C GLU A 78 -12.80 -0.76 28.41
N PRO A 79 -14.14 -0.86 28.49
CA PRO A 79 -15.02 -0.43 27.42
C PRO A 79 -14.83 1.05 27.07
N ILE A 80 -14.83 1.35 25.77
CA ILE A 80 -14.58 2.69 25.23
C ILE A 80 -15.68 3.00 24.22
N GLU A 81 -16.42 4.07 24.49
CA GLU A 81 -17.37 4.66 23.53
C GLU A 81 -16.64 5.16 22.27
N PRO A 82 -17.32 5.21 21.10
CA PRO A 82 -16.73 5.67 19.84
C PRO A 82 -15.95 6.98 19.99
N THR A 83 -14.63 6.89 19.92
CA THR A 83 -13.70 7.99 20.18
C THR A 83 -12.69 8.11 19.05
N ARG A 84 -12.39 9.34 18.65
CA ARG A 84 -11.46 9.63 17.55
C ARG A 84 -10.02 9.78 18.04
N LEU A 85 -9.13 8.94 17.53
CA LEU A 85 -7.68 9.09 17.61
C LEU A 85 -7.16 9.86 16.38
N GLN A 86 -6.08 10.60 16.60
CA GLN A 86 -5.38 11.31 15.52
C GLN A 86 -4.00 10.69 15.33
N LEU A 87 -3.71 10.23 14.12
CA LEU A 87 -2.41 9.70 13.76
C LEU A 87 -1.75 10.69 12.81
N GLN A 88 -0.63 11.26 13.23
CA GLN A 88 0.13 12.23 12.45
C GLN A 88 1.37 11.56 11.87
N ASP A 89 1.51 11.56 10.54
CA ASP A 89 2.73 11.12 9.86
C ASP A 89 3.92 11.97 10.31
N ALA A 90 5.00 11.32 10.75
CA ALA A 90 6.18 11.98 11.28
C ALA A 90 7.00 12.72 10.19
N ASP A 91 6.92 12.28 8.94
CA ASP A 91 7.67 12.82 7.80
C ASP A 91 6.89 13.91 7.07
N THR A 92 5.59 13.67 6.82
CA THR A 92 4.75 14.57 6.01
C THR A 92 3.83 15.47 6.82
N GLY A 93 3.58 15.14 8.10
CA GLY A 93 2.59 15.82 8.93
C GLY A 93 1.13 15.52 8.55
N ALA A 94 0.88 14.61 7.61
CA ALA A 94 -0.46 14.20 7.22
C ALA A 94 -1.23 13.60 8.40
N LEU A 95 -2.52 13.91 8.51
CA LEU A 95 -3.39 13.47 9.58
C LEU A 95 -4.31 12.35 9.11
N ILE A 96 -4.22 11.19 9.75
CA ILE A 96 -5.12 10.05 9.60
C ILE A 96 -6.02 10.02 10.83
N LEU A 97 -7.34 10.00 10.61
CA LEU A 97 -8.33 9.93 11.69
C LEU A 97 -8.77 8.48 11.87
N LEU A 98 -8.70 7.99 13.11
CA LEU A 98 -9.09 6.64 13.49
C LEU A 98 -10.22 6.71 14.51
N ASP A 99 -11.38 6.16 14.20
CA ASP A 99 -12.49 6.07 15.14
C ASP A 99 -12.43 4.69 15.81
N ILE A 100 -12.11 4.67 17.11
CA ILE A 100 -12.01 3.44 17.90
C ILE A 100 -13.25 3.26 18.78
N ALA A 101 -13.64 2.01 19.00
CA ALA A 101 -14.63 1.63 20.00
C ALA A 101 -14.20 0.29 20.60
N ALA A 102 -14.36 0.12 21.91
CA ALA A 102 -13.98 -1.12 22.60
C ALA A 102 -15.19 -1.75 23.28
N GLU A 103 -15.52 -2.97 22.87
CA GLU A 103 -16.59 -3.77 23.47
C GLU A 103 -16.01 -4.94 24.30
N PRO A 104 -16.69 -5.36 25.37
CA PRO A 104 -16.35 -6.59 26.07
C PRO A 104 -16.42 -7.79 25.12
N PRO A 105 -15.47 -8.75 25.19
CA PRO A 105 -15.56 -9.96 24.39
C PRO A 105 -16.82 -10.76 24.77
N LYS A 106 -17.59 -11.20 23.78
CA LYS A 106 -18.70 -12.15 24.00
C LYS A 106 -18.15 -13.56 24.09
N ASP A 107 -18.77 -14.41 24.90
CA ASP A 107 -18.33 -15.79 25.09
C ASP A 107 -18.29 -16.54 23.75
N GLY A 108 -17.11 -17.10 23.42
CA GLY A 108 -16.88 -17.85 22.18
C GLY A 108 -16.55 -16.99 20.95
N GLU A 109 -16.46 -15.66 21.08
CA GLU A 109 -16.13 -14.79 19.96
C GLU A 109 -14.61 -14.74 19.70
N ALA A 110 -14.18 -15.04 18.48
CA ALA A 110 -12.78 -15.00 18.08
C ALA A 110 -12.18 -13.59 18.21
N GLY A 111 -10.89 -13.49 18.52
CA GLY A 111 -10.19 -12.21 18.60
C GLY A 111 -10.28 -11.42 17.29
N LEU A 112 -10.27 -10.09 17.37
CA LEU A 112 -10.24 -9.25 16.17
C LEU A 112 -8.90 -9.37 15.44
N GLU A 113 -8.97 -9.45 14.12
CA GLU A 113 -7.82 -9.58 13.24
C GLU A 113 -7.03 -8.25 13.11
N PRO A 114 -5.73 -8.32 12.78
CA PRO A 114 -4.93 -7.14 12.48
C PRO A 114 -5.49 -6.34 11.29
N VAL A 115 -5.30 -5.02 11.34
CA VAL A 115 -5.73 -4.10 10.29
C VAL A 115 -4.51 -3.61 9.51
N ARG A 116 -4.62 -3.51 8.19
CA ARG A 116 -3.68 -2.77 7.34
C ARG A 116 -4.40 -1.60 6.71
N ILE A 117 -3.92 -0.40 7.00
CA ILE A 117 -4.35 0.83 6.37
C ILE A 117 -3.52 1.01 5.10
N VAL A 118 -4.18 0.92 3.96
CA VAL A 118 -3.59 1.23 2.66
C VAL A 118 -4.07 2.62 2.29
N GLU A 119 -3.13 3.50 1.93
CA GLU A 119 -3.51 4.80 1.40
C GLU A 119 -4.36 4.59 0.15
N GLY A 120 -5.54 5.21 0.13
CA GLY A 120 -6.41 5.20 -1.01
C GLY A 120 -5.71 5.93 -2.13
N ASN A 121 -5.02 5.18 -2.98
CA ASN A 121 -4.53 5.72 -4.24
C ASN A 121 -5.74 6.33 -4.96
N SER A 122 -5.76 7.66 -5.02
CA SER A 122 -5.88 8.34 -6.30
C SER A 122 -5.14 7.48 -7.32
N THR A 123 -5.88 6.92 -8.27
CA THR A 123 -5.34 6.26 -9.46
C THR A 123 -4.02 6.97 -9.81
N PRO A 124 -2.86 6.29 -9.82
CA PRO A 124 -1.57 6.97 -10.04
C PRO A 124 -1.76 7.83 -11.27
N ALA A 125 -1.70 9.17 -11.11
CA ALA A 125 -2.27 10.13 -12.06
C ALA A 125 -1.98 9.64 -13.48
N HIS A 126 -3.00 9.09 -14.14
CA HIS A 126 -2.79 8.45 -15.42
C HIS A 126 -2.30 9.55 -16.36
N TYR A 127 -1.27 9.24 -17.15
CA TYR A 127 -0.78 10.16 -18.16
C TYR A 127 -1.96 10.61 -19.03
N GLY A 128 -2.39 11.86 -18.87
CA GLY A 128 -3.53 12.44 -19.60
C GLY A 128 -4.74 12.87 -18.77
N ASP A 129 -4.82 12.55 -17.47
CA ASP A 129 -5.97 12.97 -16.65
C ASP A 129 -5.79 14.39 -16.07
N GLN A 130 -5.82 15.38 -16.97
CA GLN A 130 -6.37 16.70 -16.64
C GLN A 130 -7.58 16.88 -17.55
N ALA A 131 -8.76 16.50 -17.06
CA ALA A 131 -10.00 16.99 -17.59
C ALA A 131 -9.98 18.52 -17.53
N GLY A 132 -10.06 19.16 -18.69
CA GLY A 132 -10.25 20.60 -18.80
C GLY A 132 -11.55 21.01 -18.12
N GLY A 133 -11.41 21.76 -17.02
CA GLY A 133 -12.47 22.58 -16.43
C GLY A 133 -12.06 24.04 -16.58
N ALA A 134 -12.89 24.80 -17.28
CA ALA A 134 -12.63 26.17 -17.68
C ALA A 134 -12.69 27.19 -16.52
N ASP A 135 -12.05 28.32 -16.79
CA ASP A 135 -12.37 29.67 -16.32
C ASP A 135 -11.77 30.17 -14.99
N GLU A 136 -10.60 30.83 -15.06
CA GLU A 136 -10.45 32.21 -14.56
C GLU A 136 -9.14 32.86 -15.07
N ALA A 137 -9.21 34.18 -15.28
CA ALA A 137 -8.26 35.04 -16.02
C ALA A 137 -6.85 35.18 -15.37
N PRO A 138 -5.82 35.63 -16.14
CA PRO A 138 -4.44 35.61 -15.67
C PRO A 138 -4.06 36.90 -14.94
N ALA A 139 -3.78 36.81 -13.64
CA ALA A 139 -2.99 37.82 -12.94
C ALA A 139 -1.52 37.39 -12.90
N ARG A 140 -0.65 38.25 -13.44
CA ARG A 140 0.79 38.02 -13.56
C ARG A 140 1.53 38.19 -12.23
N ALA A 141 2.61 37.42 -12.14
CA ALA A 141 3.92 37.73 -11.55
C ALA A 141 4.12 37.59 -10.03
N LEU A 142 4.85 36.53 -9.65
CA LEU A 142 6.17 36.53 -8.97
C LEU A 142 6.28 35.31 -8.03
N ASP A 143 6.91 34.24 -8.52
CA ASP A 143 8.00 33.57 -7.80
C ASP A 143 8.63 32.48 -8.69
N GLN A 144 9.73 32.86 -9.33
CA GLN A 144 10.67 31.93 -9.95
C GLN A 144 11.64 31.45 -8.87
N ALA A 145 11.42 30.24 -8.37
CA ALA A 145 12.44 29.26 -7.92
C ALA A 145 11.81 28.25 -6.94
N GLY A 146 11.07 27.26 -7.44
CA GLY A 146 10.61 26.17 -6.56
C GLY A 146 9.72 25.12 -7.22
N THR A 147 8.90 25.51 -8.17
CA THR A 147 7.99 24.60 -8.86
C THR A 147 8.64 24.05 -10.12
N ARG A 148 9.58 23.11 -9.93
CA ARG A 148 9.79 22.05 -10.93
C ARG A 148 8.49 21.27 -10.93
N ALA A 149 7.52 21.77 -11.71
CA ALA A 149 6.18 21.22 -11.86
C ALA A 149 6.29 19.70 -11.81
N THR A 150 5.75 19.12 -10.73
CA THR A 150 5.36 17.72 -10.57
C THR A 150 5.73 16.92 -11.82
N ARG A 151 6.98 16.39 -11.82
CA ARG A 151 7.54 15.70 -12.99
C ARG A 151 6.57 14.58 -13.31
N ARG A 152 5.72 14.80 -14.32
CA ARG A 152 4.72 13.85 -14.80
C ARG A 152 5.36 12.47 -14.79
N GLU A 153 4.88 11.59 -13.93
CA GLU A 153 5.40 10.23 -13.83
C GLU A 153 5.14 9.57 -15.18
N THR A 154 6.17 9.55 -16.03
CA THR A 154 6.07 8.92 -17.34
C THR A 154 5.89 7.43 -17.07
N PRO A 155 4.81 6.79 -17.54
CA PRO A 155 4.59 5.38 -17.28
C PRO A 155 5.80 4.55 -17.67
N VAL A 156 6.12 3.54 -16.87
CA VAL A 156 7.29 2.67 -17.06
C VAL A 156 7.40 2.14 -18.50
N PRO A 157 6.32 1.65 -19.16
CA PRO A 157 6.41 1.19 -20.54
C PRO A 157 6.85 2.28 -21.53
N VAL A 158 6.43 3.54 -21.32
CA VAL A 158 6.78 4.68 -22.18
C VAL A 158 8.24 5.08 -21.97
N ALA A 159 8.70 5.10 -20.72
CA ALA A 159 10.09 5.40 -20.39
C ALA A 159 11.04 4.34 -20.97
N LEU A 160 10.70 3.05 -20.83
CA LEU A 160 11.48 1.95 -21.41
C LEU A 160 11.51 2.00 -22.94
N THR A 161 10.36 2.22 -23.58
CA THR A 161 10.29 2.31 -25.05
C THR A 161 11.08 3.51 -25.57
N ARG A 162 10.99 4.68 -24.93
CA ARG A 162 11.81 5.86 -25.27
C ARG A 162 13.29 5.55 -25.15
N PHE A 163 13.70 4.96 -24.02
CA PHE A 163 15.10 4.62 -23.78
C PHE A 163 15.62 3.65 -24.85
N ALA A 164 14.87 2.58 -25.17
CA ALA A 164 15.24 1.64 -26.22
C ALA A 164 15.33 2.30 -27.60
N ALA A 165 14.35 3.14 -27.97
CA ALA A 165 14.34 3.84 -29.24
C ALA A 165 15.51 4.85 -29.36
N GLN A 166 15.82 5.61 -28.31
CA GLN A 166 16.97 6.53 -28.30
C GLN A 166 18.29 5.78 -28.43
N ASN A 167 18.42 4.62 -27.80
CA ASN A 167 19.63 3.79 -27.91
C ASN A 167 19.83 3.18 -29.32
N LEU A 168 18.74 2.97 -30.07
CA LEU A 168 18.78 2.34 -31.39
C LEU A 168 18.87 3.37 -32.53
N TYR A 169 18.17 4.50 -32.40
CA TYR A 169 17.95 5.44 -33.49
C TYR A 169 18.51 6.85 -33.24
N ALA A 170 18.93 7.19 -32.01
CA ALA A 170 19.45 8.52 -31.69
C ALA A 170 20.97 8.51 -31.40
N PRO A 171 21.67 9.65 -31.57
CA PRO A 171 23.06 9.78 -31.16
C PRO A 171 23.26 9.52 -29.66
N LEU A 172 24.38 8.90 -29.28
CA LEU A 172 24.66 8.53 -27.87
C LEU A 172 24.65 9.73 -26.91
N ARG A 173 25.01 10.93 -27.40
CA ARG A 173 24.98 12.18 -26.62
C ARG A 173 23.59 12.67 -26.26
N THR A 174 22.54 12.15 -26.91
CA THR A 174 21.14 12.54 -26.69
C THR A 174 20.32 11.48 -25.96
N VAL A 175 20.95 10.37 -25.56
CA VAL A 175 20.28 9.31 -24.80
C VAL A 175 20.07 9.82 -23.37
N GLU A 176 18.81 9.90 -22.94
CA GLU A 176 18.48 10.25 -21.56
C GLU A 176 18.75 9.02 -20.67
N PRO A 177 19.58 9.11 -19.63
CA PRO A 177 19.86 7.98 -18.76
C PRO A 177 18.61 7.61 -17.95
N LEU A 178 18.28 6.33 -17.93
CA LEU A 178 17.19 5.77 -17.13
C LEU A 178 17.77 4.98 -15.94
N PRO A 179 17.64 5.47 -14.69
CA PRO A 179 18.21 4.81 -13.53
C PRO A 179 17.75 3.36 -13.38
N GLY A 180 18.68 2.46 -13.06
CA GLY A 180 18.40 1.02 -12.88
C GLY A 180 18.20 0.23 -14.18
N VAL A 181 18.26 0.88 -15.35
CA VAL A 181 18.16 0.21 -16.66
C VAL A 181 19.51 0.25 -17.36
N MET A 182 19.96 -0.92 -17.82
CA MET A 182 21.22 -1.06 -18.56
C MET A 182 21.04 -1.98 -19.77
N ARG A 183 21.88 -1.78 -20.79
CA ARG A 183 21.92 -2.68 -21.95
C ARG A 183 22.67 -3.96 -21.60
N VAL A 184 22.16 -5.09 -22.07
CA VAL A 184 22.78 -6.41 -21.91
C VAL A 184 22.96 -7.02 -23.30
N ASN A 185 24.08 -7.70 -23.51
CA ASN A 185 24.31 -8.47 -24.74
C ASN A 185 23.48 -9.75 -24.70
N LEU A 186 22.63 -9.95 -25.71
CA LEU A 186 21.85 -11.17 -25.87
C LEU A 186 22.69 -12.25 -26.55
N ARG A 187 22.45 -13.51 -26.19
CA ARG A 187 23.05 -14.65 -26.88
C ARG A 187 22.33 -14.91 -28.20
N ARG A 188 23.04 -15.43 -29.20
CA ARG A 188 22.49 -15.66 -30.55
C ARG A 188 21.50 -16.82 -30.63
N ASP A 189 21.49 -17.68 -29.62
CA ASP A 189 20.62 -18.85 -29.47
C ASP A 189 19.36 -18.56 -28.63
N LEU A 190 19.04 -17.29 -28.38
CA LEU A 190 17.85 -16.92 -27.63
C LEU A 190 16.58 -17.30 -28.41
N ASP A 191 15.68 -18.06 -27.76
CA ASP A 191 14.38 -18.39 -28.34
C ASP A 191 13.49 -17.13 -28.41
N LEU A 192 13.36 -16.58 -29.62
CA LEU A 192 12.55 -15.39 -29.90
C LEU A 192 11.06 -15.73 -30.12
N GLY A 193 10.69 -17.01 -30.20
CA GLY A 193 9.33 -17.45 -30.54
C GLY A 193 8.28 -17.02 -29.51
N THR A 194 8.69 -16.75 -28.28
CA THR A 194 7.81 -16.29 -27.19
C THR A 194 7.63 -14.77 -27.14
N LEU A 195 8.49 -13.99 -27.81
CA LEU A 195 8.48 -12.53 -27.73
C LEU A 195 7.47 -11.86 -28.67
N MET A 196 7.18 -12.49 -29.82
CA MET A 196 6.22 -11.98 -30.80
C MET A 196 5.35 -13.13 -31.33
N PRO A 197 4.33 -13.57 -30.56
CA PRO A 197 3.53 -14.75 -30.90
C PRO A 197 2.77 -14.65 -32.24
N THR A 198 2.62 -13.44 -32.78
CA THR A 198 1.90 -13.16 -34.02
C THR A 198 2.80 -13.07 -35.25
N LEU A 199 4.13 -13.11 -35.12
CA LEU A 199 5.06 -12.90 -36.21
C LEU A 199 6.23 -13.91 -36.16
N PRO A 200 6.60 -14.54 -37.29
CA PRO A 200 7.77 -15.41 -37.32
C PRO A 200 9.04 -14.55 -37.25
N VAL A 201 9.68 -14.52 -36.08
CA VAL A 201 10.96 -13.84 -35.87
C VAL A 201 12.09 -14.89 -35.92
N ARG A 202 13.09 -14.66 -36.76
CA ARG A 202 14.35 -15.44 -36.79
C ARG A 202 15.50 -14.51 -36.39
N ALA A 203 16.43 -15.04 -35.59
CA ALA A 203 17.64 -14.34 -35.17
C ALA A 203 18.65 -14.19 -36.32
#